data_AF-A0A433Q6N5-F1
#
_entry.id   AF-A0A433Q6N5-F1
#
_cell.length_a   1.000
_cell.length_b   1.000
_cell.length_c   1.000
_cell.angle_alpha   90.00
_cell.angle_beta   90.00
_cell.angle_gamma   90.00
#
_symmetry.space_group_name_H-M   'P 1'
#
loop_
_entity.id
_entity.type
_entity.pdbx_description
1 polymer ?
#
loop_
_entity_poly.entity_id
_entity_poly.type
_entity_poly.pdbx_seq_one_letter_code
_entity_poly.pdbx_strand_id
1 'polypeptide(L)'
;MSTAVAKGLSQSGYDVSLTERLQELIKTAGFVEVNQTQIESPLGAWGGRHGLLHKEDFCLSFGSIKGWLVQDLGISGEKWDADIKTIQDEIEEYKTYGHLIAAYGKKAT
;
A
#
# COMPACT_ATOMS: atom_id res chain seq x y z
N MET A 1 8.76 2.03 5.19
CA MET A 1 7.71 2.09 6.24
C MET A 1 8.37 2.26 7.60
N SER A 2 7.82 3.06 8.52
CA SER A 2 8.35 3.16 9.89
C SER A 2 8.24 1.81 10.61
N THR A 3 9.31 1.40 11.30
CA THR A 3 9.40 0.14 12.06
C THR A 3 8.30 0.01 13.12
N ALA A 4 7.78 1.12 13.65
CA ALA A 4 6.68 1.14 14.60
C ALA A 4 5.33 0.78 13.95
N VAL A 5 5.06 1.28 12.74
CA VAL A 5 3.84 1.00 11.97
C VAL A 5 3.83 -0.46 11.52
N ALA A 6 4.96 -0.94 11.00
CA ALA A 6 5.14 -2.35 10.62
C ALA A 6 4.87 -3.28 11.80
N LYS A 7 5.43 -2.96 12.98
CA LYS A 7 5.22 -3.74 14.21
C LYS A 7 3.76 -3.76 14.66
N GLY A 8 3.08 -2.61 14.63
CA GLY A 8 1.66 -2.51 14.99
C GLY A 8 0.76 -3.36 14.09
N LEU A 9 0.96 -3.27 12.77
CA LEU A 9 0.22 -4.08 11.79
C LEU A 9 0.45 -5.58 11.97
N SER A 10 1.70 -6.00 12.21
CA SER A 10 2.00 -7.42 12.50
C SER A 10 1.37 -7.93 13.79
N GLN A 11 1.25 -7.09 14.83
CA GLN A 11 0.55 -7.45 16.06
C GLN A 11 -0.97 -7.60 15.85
N SER A 12 -1.54 -6.90 14.87
CA SER A 12 -2.93 -7.07 14.41
C SER A 12 -3.11 -8.21 13.40
N GLY A 13 -2.08 -9.03 13.15
CA GLY A 13 -2.17 -10.19 12.26
C GLY A 13 -1.90 -9.91 10.77
N TYR A 14 -1.49 -8.68 10.41
CA TYR A 14 -1.09 -8.34 9.05
C TYR A 14 0.39 -8.67 8.80
N ASP A 15 0.66 -9.55 7.84
CA ASP A 15 2.02 -9.81 7.39
C ASP A 15 2.49 -8.72 6.41
N VAL A 16 3.15 -7.70 6.96
CA VAL A 16 3.71 -6.59 6.19
C VAL A 16 4.97 -6.97 5.39
N SER A 17 5.52 -8.19 5.59
CA SER A 17 6.64 -8.70 4.79
C SER A 17 6.21 -9.34 3.48
N LEU A 18 4.89 -9.50 3.25
CA LEU A 18 4.35 -10.15 2.05
C LEU A 18 4.85 -9.52 0.75
N THR A 19 4.97 -8.20 0.71
CA THR A 19 5.42 -7.47 -0.49
C THR A 19 6.86 -7.81 -0.87
N GLU A 20 7.75 -8.03 0.10
CA GLU A 20 9.14 -8.44 -0.13
C GLU A 20 9.25 -9.89 -0.61
N ARG A 21 8.27 -10.71 -0.26
CA ARG A 21 8.23 -12.16 -0.54
C ARG A 21 7.37 -12.51 -1.76
N LEU A 22 6.80 -11.53 -2.45
CA LEU A 22 5.90 -11.76 -3.60
C LEU A 22 6.51 -12.67 -4.66
N GLN A 23 7.78 -12.45 -5.02
CA GLN A 23 8.46 -13.31 -5.99
C GLN A 23 8.54 -14.77 -5.52
N GLU A 24 8.85 -15.00 -4.26
CA GLU A 24 8.95 -16.35 -3.68
C GLU A 24 7.58 -17.03 -3.64
N LEU A 25 6.55 -16.29 -3.19
CA LEU A 25 5.19 -16.79 -3.10
C LEU A 25 4.65 -17.26 -4.45
N ILE A 26 4.91 -16.50 -5.51
CA ILE A 26 4.48 -16.86 -6.87
C ILE A 26 5.27 -18.06 -7.41
N LYS A 27 6.57 -18.18 -7.09
CA LYS A 27 7.36 -19.40 -7.41
C LYS A 27 6.80 -20.62 -6.70
N THR A 28 6.49 -20.52 -5.40
CA THR A 28 5.89 -21.61 -4.62
C THR A 28 4.51 -22.01 -5.15
N ALA A 29 3.77 -21.07 -5.73
CA ALA A 29 2.50 -21.34 -6.42
C ALA A 29 2.66 -22.07 -7.77
N GLY A 30 3.88 -22.40 -8.20
CA GLY A 30 4.15 -23.20 -9.41
C GLY A 30 4.34 -22.37 -10.69
N PHE A 31 4.45 -21.04 -10.58
CA PHE A 31 4.82 -20.20 -11.71
C PHE A 31 6.32 -20.30 -12.01
N VAL A 32 6.65 -20.27 -13.29
CA VAL A 32 8.03 -20.28 -13.81
C VAL A 32 8.38 -18.92 -14.41
N GLU A 33 9.67 -18.67 -14.65
CA GLU A 33 10.16 -17.40 -15.20
C GLU A 33 9.67 -16.17 -14.40
N VAL A 34 9.70 -16.29 -13.07
CA VAL A 34 9.13 -15.27 -12.16
C VAL A 34 10.06 -14.07 -12.03
N ASN A 35 9.52 -12.89 -12.36
CA ASN A 35 10.18 -11.59 -12.24
C ASN A 35 9.49 -10.75 -11.17
N GLN A 36 10.25 -9.84 -10.55
CA GLN A 36 9.73 -8.81 -9.66
C GLN A 36 10.27 -7.46 -10.11
N THR A 37 9.40 -6.46 -10.06
CA THR A 37 9.77 -5.08 -10.35
C THR A 37 9.23 -4.16 -9.25
N GLN A 38 10.00 -3.11 -8.97
CA GLN A 38 9.57 -2.01 -8.13
C GLN A 38 9.34 -0.79 -9.01
N ILE A 39 8.17 -0.19 -8.87
CA ILE A 39 7.77 1.01 -9.59
C ILE A 39 7.61 2.13 -8.56
N GLU A 40 8.40 3.19 -8.72
CA GLU A 40 8.22 4.42 -7.96
C GLU A 40 7.16 5.26 -8.65
N SER A 41 6.04 5.50 -7.96
CA SER A 41 4.94 6.28 -8.48
C SER A 41 4.74 7.52 -7.60
N PRO A 42 4.77 8.73 -8.16
CA PRO A 42 4.47 9.92 -7.38
C PRO A 42 3.03 9.84 -6.87
N LEU A 43 2.78 10.39 -5.67
CA LEU A 43 1.45 10.49 -5.08
C LEU A 43 1.16 11.97 -4.84
N GLY A 44 0.16 12.53 -5.51
CA GLY A 44 -0.21 13.95 -5.38
C GLY A 44 0.03 14.83 -6.60
N ALA A 45 -0.44 16.08 -6.51
CA ALA A 45 -0.49 17.02 -7.63
C ALA A 45 0.89 17.39 -8.18
N TRP A 46 1.91 17.40 -7.32
CA TRP A 46 3.30 17.65 -7.70
C TRP A 46 3.85 16.59 -8.70
N GLY A 47 3.24 15.40 -8.75
CA GLY A 47 3.54 14.34 -9.71
C GLY A 47 2.83 14.47 -11.07
N GLY A 48 2.15 15.60 -11.31
CA GLY A 48 1.33 15.81 -12.50
C GLY A 48 0.13 14.86 -12.57
N ARG A 49 -0.32 14.54 -13.79
CA ARG A 49 -1.53 13.72 -14.00
C ARG A 49 -1.44 12.34 -13.36
N HIS A 50 -0.27 11.69 -13.40
CA HIS A 50 -0.10 10.37 -12.82
C HIS A 50 -0.21 10.42 -11.29
N GLY A 51 0.44 11.39 -10.65
CA GLY A 51 0.36 11.55 -9.20
C GLY A 51 -1.03 11.91 -8.70
N LEU A 52 -1.80 12.70 -9.47
CA LEU A 52 -3.20 12.99 -9.18
C LEU A 52 -4.06 11.72 -9.20
N LEU A 53 -3.94 10.90 -10.24
CA LEU A 53 -4.68 9.64 -10.35
C LEU A 53 -4.31 8.68 -9.22
N HIS A 54 -3.03 8.57 -8.91
CA HIS A 54 -2.59 7.70 -7.82
C HIS A 54 -3.11 8.19 -6.46
N LYS A 55 -3.18 9.52 -6.23
CA LYS A 55 -3.78 10.09 -5.00
C LYS A 55 -5.27 9.79 -4.92
N GLU A 56 -5.99 9.87 -6.03
CA GLU A 56 -7.40 9.50 -6.11
C GLU A 56 -7.62 8.01 -5.77
N ASP A 57 -6.84 7.12 -6.40
CA ASP A 57 -6.86 5.68 -6.12
C ASP A 57 -6.57 5.37 -4.64
N PHE A 58 -5.57 6.04 -4.06
CA PHE A 58 -5.26 5.94 -2.63
C PHE A 58 -6.47 6.34 -1.77
N CYS A 59 -7.08 7.49 -2.04
CA CYS A 59 -8.22 7.98 -1.25
C CYS A 59 -9.44 7.04 -1.36
N LEU A 60 -9.75 6.57 -2.58
CA LEU A 60 -10.85 5.62 -2.81
C LEU A 60 -10.60 4.29 -2.11
N SER A 61 -9.38 3.77 -2.20
CA SER A 61 -8.99 2.50 -1.57
C SER A 61 -9.14 2.58 -0.05
N PHE A 62 -8.53 3.58 0.60
CA PHE A 62 -8.63 3.75 2.05
C PHE A 62 -10.05 4.10 2.52
N GLY A 63 -10.81 4.84 1.72
CA GLY A 63 -12.23 5.09 1.99
C GLY A 63 -13.08 3.81 1.99
N SER A 64 -12.87 2.94 1.00
CA SER A 64 -13.64 1.69 0.86
C SER A 64 -13.36 0.66 1.95
N ILE A 65 -12.12 0.59 2.46
CA ILE A 65 -11.72 -0.35 3.52
C ILE A 65 -11.89 0.20 4.94
N LYS A 66 -12.29 1.48 5.08
CA LYS A 66 -12.44 2.17 6.37
C LYS A 66 -13.21 1.35 7.39
N GLY A 67 -14.40 0.86 7.03
CA GLY A 67 -15.28 0.15 7.97
C GLY A 67 -14.61 -1.07 8.60
N TRP A 68 -13.86 -1.82 7.80
CA TRP A 68 -13.13 -2.99 8.26
C TRP A 68 -11.93 -2.62 9.14
N LEU A 69 -11.09 -1.66 8.70
CA LEU A 69 -9.89 -1.27 9.44
C LEU A 69 -10.21 -0.52 10.75
N VAL A 70 -11.26 0.31 10.78
CA VAL A 70 -11.70 0.99 12.01
C VAL A 70 -12.08 -0.04 13.07
N GLN A 71 -12.81 -1.09 12.69
CA GLN A 71 -13.20 -2.17 13.58
C GLN A 71 -11.98 -2.99 14.04
N ASP A 72 -11.14 -3.40 13.11
CA ASP A 72 -10.01 -4.30 13.38
C ASP A 72 -8.89 -3.63 14.20
N LEU A 73 -8.65 -2.33 13.95
CA LEU A 73 -7.67 -1.54 14.69
C LEU A 73 -8.23 -0.96 16.00
N GLY A 74 -9.54 -1.07 16.25
CA GLY A 74 -10.19 -0.54 17.46
C GLY A 74 -10.12 0.98 17.60
N ILE A 75 -10.07 1.71 16.49
CA ILE A 75 -10.06 3.19 16.47
C ILE A 75 -11.45 3.75 16.17
N SER A 76 -11.68 5.04 16.41
CA SER A 76 -12.93 5.68 15.98
C SER A 76 -12.88 6.05 14.49
N GLY A 77 -14.05 6.09 13.85
CA GLY A 77 -14.16 6.57 12.47
C GLY A 77 -13.70 8.01 12.29
N GLU A 78 -13.89 8.86 13.31
CA GLU A 78 -13.43 10.25 13.33
C GLU A 78 -11.91 10.36 13.36
N LYS A 79 -11.25 9.51 14.18
CA LYS A 79 -9.80 9.42 14.23
C LYS A 79 -9.25 8.99 12.87
N TRP A 80 -9.87 7.99 12.24
CA TRP A 80 -9.50 7.56 10.90
C TRP A 80 -9.57 8.71 9.89
N ASP A 81 -10.68 9.45 9.86
CA ASP A 81 -10.85 10.56 8.92
C ASP A 81 -9.82 11.68 9.15
N ALA A 82 -9.49 11.98 10.42
CA ALA A 82 -8.46 12.94 10.78
C ALA A 82 -7.06 12.48 10.34
N ASP A 83 -6.73 11.20 10.53
CA ASP A 83 -5.44 10.63 10.14
C ASP A 83 -5.31 10.60 8.60
N ILE A 84 -6.35 10.16 7.87
CA ILE A 84 -6.35 10.18 6.40
C ILE A 84 -6.22 11.59 5.85
N LYS A 85 -6.89 12.57 6.46
CA LYS A 85 -6.73 13.97 6.06
C LYS A 85 -5.29 14.44 6.26
N THR A 86 -4.68 14.14 7.40
CA THR A 86 -3.27 14.48 7.68
C THR A 86 -2.36 13.89 6.61
N ILE A 87 -2.53 12.61 6.27
CA ILE A 87 -1.75 11.94 5.22
C ILE A 87 -1.94 12.66 3.86
N GLN A 88 -3.15 13.06 3.51
CA GLN A 88 -3.40 13.77 2.25
C GLN A 88 -2.71 15.12 2.16
N ASP A 89 -2.56 15.82 3.28
CA ASP A 89 -1.85 17.09 3.36
C ASP A 89 -0.32 16.84 3.27
N GLU A 90 0.20 15.84 4.00
CA GLU A 90 1.61 15.43 3.97
C GLU A 90 2.07 14.95 2.58
N ILE A 91 1.19 14.28 1.82
CA ILE A 91 1.46 13.82 0.46
C ILE A 91 1.94 14.95 -0.45
N GLU A 92 1.31 16.13 -0.34
CA GLU A 92 1.67 17.30 -1.15
C GLU A 92 2.92 18.00 -0.60
N GLU A 93 3.01 18.15 0.72
CA GLU A 93 4.12 18.84 1.38
C GLU A 93 5.46 18.14 1.15
N TYR A 94 5.49 16.83 1.38
CA TYR A 94 6.72 16.03 1.33
C TYR A 94 6.98 15.38 -0.01
N LYS A 95 6.11 15.59 -1.00
CA LYS A 95 6.22 15.00 -2.34
C LYS A 95 6.34 13.47 -2.28
N THR A 96 5.41 12.84 -1.58
CA THR A 96 5.44 11.42 -1.22
C THR A 96 5.40 10.50 -2.44
N TYR A 97 6.32 9.55 -2.53
CA TYR A 97 6.25 8.46 -3.52
C TYR A 97 5.64 7.21 -2.92
N GLY A 98 4.83 6.51 -3.73
CA GLY A 98 4.44 5.13 -3.48
C GLY A 98 5.46 4.17 -4.10
N HIS A 99 5.79 3.11 -3.35
CA HIS A 99 6.62 2.01 -3.83
C HIS A 99 5.72 0.82 -4.16
N LEU A 100 5.41 0.65 -5.45
CA LEU A 100 4.59 -0.47 -5.91
C LEU A 100 5.51 -1.64 -6.26
N ILE A 101 5.28 -2.78 -5.62
CA ILE A 101 6.00 -4.02 -5.92
C ILE A 101 5.06 -4.93 -6.71
N ALA A 102 5.47 -5.31 -7.92
CA ALA A 102 4.75 -6.24 -8.76
C ALA A 102 5.62 -7.46 -9.04
N ALA A 103 5.07 -8.65 -8.81
CA ALA A 103 5.69 -9.91 -9.20
C ALA A 103 4.78 -10.66 -10.18
N TYR A 104 5.37 -11.24 -11.22
CA TYR A 104 4.65 -11.93 -12.28
C TYR A 104 5.50 -13.06 -12.85
N GLY A 105 4.84 -14.12 -13.34
CA GLY A 105 5.49 -15.28 -13.94
C GLY A 105 4.57 -15.98 -14.92
N LYS A 106 5.09 -16.98 -15.61
CA LYS A 106 4.32 -17.82 -16.53
C LYS A 106 3.78 -19.03 -15.78
N LYS A 107 2.54 -19.42 -16.09
CA LYS A 107 1.99 -20.68 -15.57
C LYS A 107 2.79 -21.84 -16.15
N ALA A 108 3.22 -22.78 -15.30
CA ALA A 108 3.81 -24.03 -15.78
C ALA A 108 2.77 -24.78 -16.64
N THR A 109 3.18 -25.18 -17.84
CA THR A 109 2.34 -25.95 -18.79
C THR A 109 2.03 -27.34 -18.26
#